data_AF-A0A084W7W5-F1
#
_entry.id   AF-A0A084W7W5-F1
#
_cell.length_a   1.000
_cell.length_b   1.000
_cell.length_c   1.000
_cell.angle_alpha   90.00
_cell.angle_beta   90.00
_cell.angle_gamma   90.00
#
_symmetry.space_group_name_H-M   'P 1'
#
loop_
_entity.id
_entity.type
_entity.pdbx_description
1 polymer ?
#
loop_
_entity_poly.entity_id
_entity_poly.type
_entity_poly.pdbx_seq_one_letter_code
_entity_poly.pdbx_strand_id
1 'polypeptide(L)'
;MAELTALPVFFDPDENLNAKERIERKRRETAEIIRWKYRFLKLDAVKPSATVEAYQIRCLNKRLLPLEREKAAKELSLKISNAPVHRREAESSRRQILRLLDEVATYQSKIATAKTDMNELQSQINRASLELDSSSKAVTSDYTYAEALVRSRRELAAMEDRLHHARTLEGKLHAENRKFRQNIEDMLGERKRYNMLWMEYVQQLNRNRKFLHDMTERATLAFNQGEDLCYRVEALKTQQQREARSRVQEMVELERQIVGTRRTNEFLRTKSWHRPVASLDPLLVRKRDLVKQEHREKLHRYGAIIDHTKNSLNVESIPQVLFEIEKQQERYMALFRYINVTNDKIEEAYQLARDLELESERLKAAERRKRCSDAQKMKQDLQQLQDRRQQTVAMEDELAHQRANLDTKLTTVEHALSLVGYNREKILSLMAGPSSIDRSQMTDGNLKMSLAAIERRVLAMIRMAAADNEDGQDIAIESLYASQQCAECAEGQEVNQHDERIVAPVVYDQLVDNVLKRSTAPEMLYRLHTLSQCKLPRSRMLVNKRYQ
;
A
#
# COMPACT_ATOMS: atom_id res chain seq x y z
N MET A 1 -74.55 -48.04 -0.37
CA MET A 1 -75.49 -47.55 -1.41
C MET A 1 -76.23 -48.75 -1.95
N ALA A 2 -77.56 -48.62 -2.05
CA ALA A 2 -78.56 -49.57 -2.57
C ALA A 2 -79.19 -50.56 -1.57
N GLU A 3 -80.28 -50.05 -1.00
CA GLU A 3 -81.42 -50.70 -0.36
C GLU A 3 -81.94 -51.95 -1.10
N LEU A 4 -82.22 -53.02 -0.36
CA LEU A 4 -82.95 -54.19 -0.84
C LEU A 4 -84.43 -54.04 -0.49
N THR A 5 -85.22 -53.63 -1.48
CA THR A 5 -86.68 -53.58 -1.47
C THR A 5 -87.26 -55.00 -1.51
N ALA A 6 -87.98 -55.38 -0.46
CA ALA A 6 -88.73 -56.64 -0.39
C ALA A 6 -90.04 -56.51 -1.19
N LEU A 7 -90.20 -57.38 -2.20
CA LEU A 7 -91.44 -57.53 -2.98
C LEU A 7 -92.50 -58.31 -2.18
N PRO A 8 -93.80 -57.94 -2.25
CA PRO A 8 -94.88 -58.61 -1.51
C PRO A 8 -95.33 -59.89 -2.22
N VAL A 9 -95.34 -61.01 -1.49
CA VAL A 9 -95.89 -62.28 -1.96
C VAL A 9 -97.39 -62.32 -1.64
N PHE A 10 -98.23 -62.30 -2.66
CA PHE A 10 -99.66 -62.61 -2.56
C PHE A 10 -99.83 -64.13 -2.39
N PHE A 11 -100.27 -64.58 -1.21
CA PHE A 11 -100.74 -65.95 -0.99
C PHE A 11 -102.25 -65.95 -0.76
N ASP A 12 -102.95 -66.74 -1.58
CA ASP A 12 -104.38 -67.08 -1.48
C ASP A 12 -104.69 -67.85 -0.17
N PRO A 13 -105.94 -67.79 0.34
CA PRO A 13 -106.32 -68.18 1.71
C PRO A 13 -106.35 -69.69 2.03
N ASP A 14 -105.55 -70.54 1.35
CA ASP A 14 -105.64 -71.99 1.44
C ASP A 14 -104.59 -72.68 2.33
N GLU A 15 -103.69 -71.96 3.01
CA GLU A 15 -102.58 -72.58 3.77
C GLU A 15 -102.90 -73.03 5.22
N ASN A 16 -104.10 -72.74 5.75
CA ASN A 16 -104.42 -73.01 7.17
C ASN A 16 -105.33 -74.22 7.45
N LEU A 17 -105.51 -75.16 6.52
CA LEU A 17 -106.32 -76.38 6.73
C LEU A 17 -105.45 -77.65 6.76
N ASN A 18 -105.73 -78.52 7.75
CA ASN A 18 -104.97 -79.73 8.03
C ASN A 18 -105.02 -80.72 6.83
N ALA A 19 -103.92 -81.42 6.54
CA ALA A 19 -103.78 -82.28 5.36
C ALA A 19 -104.90 -83.33 5.24
N LYS A 20 -105.44 -83.81 6.36
CA LYS A 20 -106.59 -84.73 6.41
C LYS A 20 -107.90 -84.05 5.98
N GLU A 21 -108.13 -82.80 6.37
CA GLU A 21 -109.33 -82.02 6.01
C GLU A 21 -109.33 -81.62 4.52
N ARG A 22 -108.15 -81.33 3.95
CA ARG A 22 -108.01 -81.14 2.49
C ARG A 22 -108.39 -82.40 1.71
N ILE A 23 -108.01 -83.57 2.21
CA ILE A 23 -108.37 -84.85 1.59
C ILE A 23 -109.87 -85.13 1.76
N GLU A 24 -110.46 -84.83 2.93
CA GLU A 24 -111.89 -85.00 3.15
C GLU A 24 -112.75 -84.05 2.32
N ARG A 25 -112.39 -82.76 2.21
CA ARG A 25 -113.11 -81.81 1.36
C ARG A 25 -113.01 -82.22 -0.11
N LYS A 26 -111.83 -82.62 -0.59
CA LYS A 26 -111.67 -83.22 -1.94
C LYS A 26 -112.48 -84.50 -2.12
N ARG A 27 -112.61 -85.35 -1.09
CA ARG A 27 -113.48 -86.55 -1.12
C ARG A 27 -114.96 -86.19 -1.18
N ARG A 28 -115.41 -85.13 -0.49
CA ARG A 28 -116.79 -84.64 -0.54
C ARG A 28 -117.10 -84.01 -1.90
N GLU A 29 -116.21 -83.17 -2.42
CA GLU A 29 -116.34 -82.57 -3.75
C GLU A 29 -116.35 -83.64 -4.86
N THR A 30 -115.46 -84.64 -4.78
CA THR A 30 -115.45 -85.76 -5.74
C THR A 30 -116.69 -86.65 -5.60
N ALA A 31 -117.21 -86.88 -4.39
CA ALA A 31 -118.45 -87.62 -4.17
C ALA A 31 -119.69 -86.87 -4.67
N GLU A 32 -119.74 -85.54 -4.51
CA GLU A 32 -120.80 -84.70 -5.07
C GLU A 32 -120.74 -84.70 -6.59
N ILE A 33 -119.56 -84.55 -7.20
CA ILE A 33 -119.37 -84.65 -8.66
C ILE A 33 -119.83 -86.02 -9.18
N ILE A 34 -119.57 -87.12 -8.46
CA ILE A 34 -120.06 -88.46 -8.84
C ILE A 34 -121.58 -88.54 -8.74
N ARG A 35 -122.22 -87.98 -7.69
CA ARG A 35 -123.68 -87.91 -7.58
C ARG A 35 -124.31 -87.11 -8.72
N TRP A 36 -123.74 -85.95 -9.06
CA TRP A 36 -124.22 -85.13 -10.17
C TRP A 36 -124.03 -85.86 -11.51
N LYS A 37 -122.89 -86.51 -11.75
CA LYS A 37 -122.67 -87.35 -12.95
C LYS A 37 -123.70 -88.49 -13.07
N TYR A 38 -124.06 -89.14 -11.96
CA TYR A 38 -125.07 -90.22 -11.96
C TYR A 38 -126.51 -89.71 -12.20
N ARG A 39 -126.83 -88.50 -11.73
CA ARG A 39 -128.13 -87.83 -11.97
C ARG A 39 -128.28 -87.36 -13.41
N PHE A 40 -127.20 -86.85 -14.00
CA PHE A 40 -127.13 -86.47 -15.42
C PHE A 40 -127.22 -87.68 -16.34
N LEU A 41 -126.58 -88.82 -16.01
CA LEU A 41 -126.67 -90.05 -16.81
C LEU A 41 -128.09 -90.63 -16.88
N LYS A 42 -128.92 -90.43 -15.84
CA LYS A 42 -130.34 -90.84 -15.84
C LYS A 42 -131.25 -89.90 -16.64
N LEU A 43 -130.88 -88.63 -16.80
CA LEU A 43 -131.62 -87.66 -17.60
C LEU A 43 -131.31 -87.77 -19.10
N ASP A 44 -130.14 -88.29 -19.48
CA ASP A 44 -129.75 -88.51 -20.89
C ASP A 44 -130.40 -89.73 -21.57
N ALA A 45 -131.07 -90.63 -20.82
CA ALA A 45 -131.62 -91.88 -21.37
C ALA A 45 -133.07 -91.80 -21.89
N VAL A 46 -133.78 -90.68 -21.74
CA VAL A 46 -135.18 -90.52 -22.20
C VAL A 46 -135.30 -89.39 -23.23
N LYS A 47 -135.40 -89.81 -24.50
CA LYS A 47 -135.80 -89.11 -25.74
C LYS A 47 -135.15 -87.74 -26.09
N PRO A 48 -134.49 -87.65 -27.26
CA PRO A 48 -133.86 -86.43 -27.75
C PRO A 48 -134.82 -85.61 -28.62
N SER A 49 -135.16 -84.38 -28.22
CA SER A 49 -135.45 -83.25 -29.12
C SER A 49 -136.02 -82.04 -28.36
N ALA A 50 -135.42 -80.87 -28.60
CA ALA A 50 -135.99 -79.52 -28.47
C ALA A 50 -135.86 -78.73 -27.14
N THR A 51 -134.64 -78.59 -26.59
CA THR A 51 -134.31 -77.41 -25.74
C THR A 51 -132.93 -76.83 -26.09
N VAL A 52 -132.82 -75.49 -26.04
CA VAL A 52 -131.62 -74.70 -26.38
C VAL A 52 -130.42 -75.02 -25.47
N GLU A 53 -130.69 -75.51 -24.27
CA GLU A 53 -129.69 -75.83 -23.25
C GLU A 53 -128.82 -77.05 -23.63
N ALA A 54 -129.38 -78.05 -24.32
CA ALA A 54 -128.63 -79.25 -24.74
C ALA A 54 -127.56 -78.95 -25.81
N TYR A 55 -127.78 -77.96 -26.67
CA TYR A 55 -126.79 -77.53 -27.67
C TYR A 55 -125.63 -76.75 -27.03
N GLN A 56 -125.93 -75.86 -26.08
CA GLN A 56 -124.90 -75.10 -25.36
C GLN A 56 -123.98 -76.00 -24.53
N ILE A 57 -124.53 -77.05 -23.90
CA ILE A 57 -123.73 -78.04 -23.14
C ILE A 57 -122.80 -78.84 -24.05
N ARG A 58 -123.22 -79.19 -25.28
CA ARG A 58 -122.36 -79.90 -26.24
C ARG A 58 -121.19 -79.04 -26.72
N CYS A 59 -121.41 -77.75 -26.94
CA CYS A 59 -120.36 -76.80 -27.31
C CYS A 59 -119.35 -76.58 -26.18
N LEU A 60 -119.82 -76.49 -24.92
CA LEU A 60 -118.96 -76.38 -23.74
C LEU A 60 -118.10 -77.64 -23.54
N ASN A 61 -118.68 -78.83 -23.72
CA ASN A 61 -117.92 -80.09 -23.62
C ASN A 61 -116.86 -80.25 -24.72
N LYS A 62 -117.11 -79.73 -25.93
CA LYS A 62 -116.09 -79.71 -27.00
C LYS A 62 -114.92 -78.76 -26.68
N ARG A 63 -115.15 -77.70 -25.89
CA ARG A 63 -114.12 -76.73 -25.47
C ARG A 63 -113.37 -77.16 -24.20
N LEU A 64 -113.96 -78.02 -23.37
CA LEU A 64 -113.33 -78.58 -22.17
C LEU A 64 -112.20 -79.57 -22.50
N LEU A 65 -112.36 -80.40 -23.54
CA LEU A 65 -111.35 -81.39 -23.95
C LEU A 65 -109.96 -80.81 -24.28
N PRO A 66 -109.80 -79.74 -25.07
CA PRO A 66 -108.48 -79.15 -25.30
C PRO A 66 -107.89 -78.51 -24.05
N LEU A 67 -108.71 -77.90 -23.18
CA LEU A 67 -108.23 -77.29 -21.93
C LEU A 67 -107.70 -78.33 -20.94
N GLU A 68 -108.34 -79.50 -20.85
CA GLU A 68 -107.82 -80.61 -20.03
C GLU A 68 -106.50 -81.18 -20.57
N ARG A 69 -106.35 -81.24 -21.90
CA ARG A 69 -105.09 -81.63 -22.54
C ARG A 69 -103.98 -80.61 -22.29
N GLU A 70 -104.27 -79.32 -22.36
CA GLU A 70 -103.29 -78.26 -22.05
C GLU A 70 -102.88 -78.27 -20.58
N LYS A 71 -103.84 -78.47 -19.67
CA LYS A 71 -103.54 -78.63 -18.23
C LYS A 71 -102.61 -79.81 -17.99
N ALA A 72 -102.92 -80.97 -18.57
CA ALA A 72 -102.08 -82.16 -18.44
C ALA A 72 -100.68 -81.93 -19.03
N ALA A 73 -100.57 -81.24 -20.17
CA ALA A 73 -99.28 -80.92 -20.79
C ALA A 73 -98.43 -79.97 -19.91
N LYS A 74 -99.03 -78.92 -19.34
CA LYS A 74 -98.32 -78.00 -18.43
C LYS A 74 -97.91 -78.65 -17.12
N GLU A 75 -98.76 -79.50 -16.54
CA GLU A 75 -98.39 -80.28 -15.34
C GLU A 75 -97.23 -81.23 -15.62
N LEU A 76 -97.19 -81.83 -16.82
CA LEU A 76 -96.10 -82.71 -17.23
C LEU A 76 -94.80 -81.91 -17.45
N SER A 77 -94.87 -80.71 -18.05
CA SER A 77 -93.70 -79.81 -18.18
C SER A 77 -93.14 -79.37 -16.82
N LEU A 78 -94.00 -79.07 -15.84
CA LEU A 78 -93.57 -78.74 -14.48
C LEU A 78 -92.94 -79.94 -13.78
N LYS A 79 -93.47 -81.15 -13.97
CA LYS A 79 -92.88 -82.38 -13.43
C LYS A 79 -91.54 -82.73 -14.08
N ILE A 80 -91.39 -82.49 -15.39
CA ILE A 80 -90.11 -82.65 -16.09
C ILE A 80 -89.12 -81.62 -15.54
N SER A 81 -89.46 -80.33 -15.49
CA SER A 81 -88.54 -79.29 -14.99
C SER A 81 -88.16 -79.50 -13.51
N ASN A 82 -89.08 -80.03 -12.69
CA ASN A 82 -88.81 -80.37 -11.29
C ASN A 82 -88.29 -81.80 -11.10
N ALA A 83 -88.01 -82.52 -12.19
CA ALA A 83 -87.43 -83.85 -12.11
C ALA A 83 -86.04 -83.76 -11.45
N PRO A 84 -85.68 -84.76 -10.63
CA PRO A 84 -84.42 -84.74 -9.88
C PRO A 84 -83.18 -84.65 -10.79
N VAL A 85 -83.28 -85.05 -12.06
CA VAL A 85 -82.19 -84.98 -13.05
C VAL A 85 -81.79 -83.53 -13.32
N HIS A 86 -82.74 -82.66 -13.71
CA HIS A 86 -82.44 -81.26 -14.00
C HIS A 86 -82.01 -80.47 -12.77
N ARG A 87 -82.50 -80.86 -11.58
CA ARG A 87 -82.07 -80.25 -10.32
C ARG A 87 -80.60 -80.59 -10.00
N ARG A 88 -80.18 -81.84 -10.25
CA ARG A 88 -78.78 -82.27 -10.09
C ARG A 88 -77.86 -81.60 -11.11
N GLU A 89 -78.30 -81.45 -12.36
CA GLU A 89 -77.56 -80.71 -13.39
C GLU A 89 -77.36 -79.25 -12.99
N ALA A 90 -78.42 -78.57 -12.52
CA ALA A 90 -78.34 -77.19 -12.03
C ALA A 90 -77.40 -77.05 -10.82
N GLU A 91 -77.41 -78.00 -9.89
CA GLU A 91 -76.47 -78.01 -8.76
C GLU A 91 -75.03 -78.27 -9.19
N SER A 92 -74.80 -79.13 -10.19
CA SER A 92 -73.47 -79.38 -10.75
C SER A 92 -72.93 -78.13 -11.42
N SER A 93 -73.74 -77.46 -12.24
CA SER A 93 -73.39 -76.18 -12.86
C SER A 93 -73.11 -75.11 -11.80
N ARG A 94 -73.90 -75.04 -10.72
CA ARG A 94 -73.66 -74.12 -9.60
C ARG A 94 -72.31 -74.38 -8.93
N ARG A 95 -71.96 -75.65 -8.65
CA ARG A 95 -70.66 -76.01 -8.06
C ARG A 95 -69.51 -75.62 -9.00
N GLN A 96 -69.69 -75.82 -10.31
CA GLN A 96 -68.67 -75.43 -11.29
C GLN A 96 -68.49 -73.91 -11.36
N ILE A 97 -69.58 -73.13 -11.31
CA ILE A 97 -69.51 -71.67 -11.25
C ILE A 97 -68.80 -71.20 -9.98
N LEU A 98 -69.10 -71.79 -8.82
CA LEU A 98 -68.43 -71.43 -7.56
C LEU A 98 -66.93 -71.72 -7.62
N ARG A 99 -66.52 -72.87 -8.16
CA ARG A 99 -65.09 -73.18 -8.37
C ARG A 99 -64.41 -72.18 -9.30
N LEU A 100 -65.06 -71.81 -10.41
CA LEU A 100 -64.51 -70.80 -11.33
C LEU A 100 -64.40 -69.41 -10.68
N LEU A 101 -65.35 -69.03 -9.80
CA LEU A 101 -65.26 -67.78 -9.04
C LEU A 101 -64.10 -67.79 -8.03
N ASP A 102 -63.89 -68.91 -7.33
CA ASP A 102 -62.74 -69.08 -6.43
C ASP A 102 -61.42 -69.01 -7.22
N GLU A 103 -61.34 -69.68 -8.38
CA GLU A 103 -60.18 -69.61 -9.27
C GLU A 103 -59.92 -68.17 -9.73
N VAL A 104 -60.95 -67.44 -10.16
CA VAL A 104 -60.82 -66.02 -10.54
C VAL A 104 -60.30 -65.18 -9.37
N ALA A 105 -60.80 -65.37 -8.15
CA ALA A 105 -60.30 -64.67 -6.97
C ALA A 105 -58.82 -64.99 -6.68
N THR A 106 -58.41 -66.26 -6.82
CA THR A 106 -57.00 -66.65 -6.65
C THR A 106 -56.10 -66.03 -7.72
N TYR A 107 -56.53 -65.99 -8.98
CA TYR A 107 -55.76 -65.35 -10.05
C TYR A 107 -55.70 -63.83 -9.86
N GLN A 108 -56.76 -63.18 -9.39
CA GLN A 108 -56.72 -61.76 -9.05
C GLN A 108 -55.71 -61.47 -7.94
N SER A 109 -55.64 -62.31 -6.90
CA SER A 109 -54.62 -62.20 -5.84
C SER A 109 -53.20 -62.40 -6.39
N LYS A 110 -52.98 -63.39 -7.27
CA LYS A 110 -51.69 -63.61 -7.95
C LYS A 110 -51.30 -62.44 -8.86
N ILE A 111 -52.25 -61.84 -9.57
CA ILE A 111 -52.00 -60.66 -10.39
C ILE A 111 -51.65 -59.45 -9.51
N ALA A 112 -52.32 -59.28 -8.36
CA ALA A 112 -52.04 -58.19 -7.44
C ALA A 112 -50.62 -58.30 -6.86
N THR A 113 -50.22 -59.50 -6.42
CA THR A 113 -48.85 -59.76 -5.94
C THR A 113 -47.80 -59.59 -7.03
N ALA A 114 -48.03 -60.11 -8.24
CA ALA A 114 -47.12 -59.85 -9.37
C ALA A 114 -46.99 -58.35 -9.70
N LYS A 115 -48.08 -57.57 -9.59
CA LYS A 115 -48.04 -56.10 -9.77
C LYS A 115 -47.23 -55.41 -8.68
N THR A 116 -47.33 -55.83 -7.41
CA THR A 116 -46.50 -55.26 -6.34
C THR A 116 -45.02 -55.55 -6.59
N ASP A 117 -44.69 -56.77 -7.01
CA ASP A 117 -43.32 -57.17 -7.31
C ASP A 117 -42.76 -56.38 -8.51
N MET A 118 -43.57 -56.20 -9.57
CA MET A 118 -43.19 -55.36 -10.72
C MET A 118 -42.93 -53.91 -10.31
N ASN A 119 -43.76 -53.33 -9.43
CA ASN A 119 -43.57 -51.97 -8.94
C ASN A 119 -42.31 -51.85 -8.08
N GLU A 120 -42.02 -52.86 -7.24
CA GLU A 120 -40.82 -52.89 -6.43
C GLU A 120 -39.57 -52.95 -7.31
N LEU A 121 -39.53 -53.87 -8.28
CA LEU A 121 -38.43 -53.99 -9.23
C LEU A 121 -38.24 -52.70 -10.04
N GLN A 122 -39.32 -52.06 -10.48
CA GLN A 122 -39.22 -50.77 -11.16
C GLN A 122 -38.61 -49.69 -10.25
N SER A 123 -38.96 -49.68 -8.96
CA SER A 123 -38.36 -48.76 -7.99
C SER A 123 -36.87 -49.03 -7.75
N GLN A 124 -36.45 -50.30 -7.79
CA GLN A 124 -35.05 -50.70 -7.66
C GLN A 124 -34.25 -50.33 -8.92
N ILE A 125 -34.82 -50.55 -10.11
CA ILE A 125 -34.24 -50.13 -11.38
C ILE A 125 -34.03 -48.62 -11.39
N ASN A 126 -35.03 -47.84 -10.98
CA ASN A 126 -34.94 -46.38 -10.94
C ASN A 126 -33.89 -45.90 -9.92
N ARG A 127 -33.75 -46.57 -8.77
CA ARG A 127 -32.70 -46.26 -7.79
C ARG A 127 -31.30 -46.57 -8.35
N ALA A 128 -31.13 -47.76 -8.92
CA ALA A 128 -29.87 -48.16 -9.55
C ALA A 128 -29.49 -47.24 -10.72
N SER A 129 -30.45 -46.79 -11.53
CA SER A 129 -30.18 -45.83 -12.61
C SER A 129 -29.75 -44.47 -12.07
N LEU A 130 -30.36 -43.98 -10.98
CA LEU A 130 -29.94 -42.72 -10.35
C LEU A 130 -28.54 -42.83 -9.73
N GLU A 131 -28.23 -43.95 -9.08
CA GLU A 131 -26.87 -44.24 -8.57
C GLU A 131 -25.85 -44.34 -9.72
N LEU A 132 -26.22 -44.95 -10.84
CA LEU A 132 -25.38 -45.03 -12.02
C LEU A 132 -25.16 -43.65 -12.68
N ASP A 133 -26.19 -42.81 -12.74
CA ASP A 133 -26.07 -41.43 -13.26
C ASP A 133 -25.22 -40.56 -12.34
N SER A 134 -25.40 -40.68 -11.02
CA SER A 134 -24.60 -39.92 -10.04
C SER A 134 -23.13 -40.34 -10.04
N SER A 135 -22.84 -41.64 -10.11
CA SER A 135 -21.48 -42.15 -10.25
C SER A 135 -20.86 -41.81 -11.60
N SER A 136 -21.63 -41.88 -12.70
CA SER A 136 -21.17 -41.45 -14.02
C SER A 136 -20.89 -39.95 -14.10
N LYS A 137 -21.57 -39.12 -13.29
CA LYS A 137 -21.25 -37.68 -13.17
C LYS A 137 -20.04 -37.42 -12.27
N ALA A 138 -19.83 -38.26 -11.25
CA ALA A 138 -18.70 -38.15 -10.34
C ALA A 138 -17.38 -38.62 -10.99
N VAL A 139 -17.44 -39.64 -11.84
CA VAL A 139 -16.30 -40.16 -12.58
C VAL A 139 -16.14 -39.36 -13.87
N THR A 140 -15.11 -38.52 -13.91
CA THR A 140 -14.70 -37.85 -15.15
C THR A 140 -14.25 -38.89 -16.16
N SER A 141 -14.56 -38.69 -17.44
CA SER A 141 -14.16 -39.64 -18.49
C SER A 141 -12.63 -39.72 -18.58
N ASP A 142 -12.08 -40.91 -18.82
CA ASP A 142 -10.64 -41.13 -18.96
C ASP A 142 -9.98 -40.17 -19.94
N TYR A 143 -10.73 -39.77 -20.98
CA TYR A 143 -10.32 -38.74 -21.94
C TYR A 143 -10.12 -37.36 -21.28
N THR A 144 -11.09 -36.88 -20.50
CA THR A 144 -10.97 -35.59 -19.79
C THR A 144 -9.84 -35.60 -18.76
N TYR A 145 -9.63 -36.73 -18.09
CA TYR A 145 -8.49 -36.91 -17.19
C TYR A 145 -7.14 -36.87 -17.93
N ALA A 146 -7.04 -37.56 -19.07
CA ALA A 146 -5.84 -37.55 -19.90
C ALA A 146 -5.54 -36.14 -20.44
N GLU A 147 -6.55 -35.38 -20.86
CA GLU A 147 -6.37 -33.98 -21.26
C GLU A 147 -5.88 -33.11 -20.10
N ALA A 148 -6.48 -33.25 -18.90
CA ALA A 148 -6.05 -32.51 -17.71
C ALA A 148 -4.60 -32.84 -17.34
N LEU A 149 -4.20 -34.12 -17.44
CA LEU A 149 -2.82 -34.54 -17.21
C LEU A 149 -1.85 -33.94 -18.22
N VAL A 150 -2.22 -33.90 -19.51
CA VAL A 150 -1.40 -33.27 -20.55
C VAL A 150 -1.27 -31.76 -20.31
N ARG A 151 -2.35 -31.08 -19.92
CA ARG A 151 -2.30 -29.65 -19.55
C ARG A 151 -1.37 -29.41 -18.36
N SER A 152 -1.53 -30.18 -17.29
CA SER A 152 -0.67 -30.11 -16.11
C SER A 152 0.81 -30.36 -16.46
N ARG A 153 1.11 -31.34 -17.31
CA ARG A 153 2.48 -31.60 -17.79
C ARG A 153 3.06 -30.42 -18.58
N ARG A 154 2.26 -29.77 -19.44
CA ARG A 154 2.69 -28.57 -20.18
C ARG A 154 2.95 -27.40 -19.24
N GLU A 155 2.09 -27.21 -18.24
CA GLU A 155 2.28 -26.18 -17.22
C GLU A 155 3.55 -26.42 -16.39
N LEU A 156 3.80 -27.67 -15.98
CA LEU A 156 5.04 -28.06 -15.30
C LEU A 156 6.26 -27.78 -16.16
N ALA A 157 6.27 -28.19 -17.43
CA ALA A 157 7.36 -27.92 -18.36
C ALA A 157 7.61 -26.40 -18.52
N ALA A 158 6.56 -25.59 -18.64
CA ALA A 158 6.70 -24.14 -18.72
C ALA A 158 7.28 -23.53 -17.43
N MET A 159 6.93 -24.08 -16.26
CA MET A 159 7.50 -23.66 -14.98
C MET A 159 8.96 -24.08 -14.83
N GLU A 160 9.32 -25.28 -15.30
CA GLU A 160 10.71 -25.75 -15.36
C GLU A 160 11.57 -24.89 -16.28
N ASP A 161 11.06 -24.52 -17.46
CA ASP A 161 11.75 -23.63 -18.40
C ASP A 161 11.98 -22.24 -17.81
N ARG A 162 10.96 -21.67 -17.13
CA ARG A 162 11.11 -20.39 -16.42
C ARG A 162 12.13 -20.47 -15.30
N LEU A 163 12.13 -21.57 -14.54
CA LEU A 163 13.11 -21.80 -13.48
C LEU A 163 14.52 -21.94 -14.05
N HIS A 164 14.66 -22.67 -15.16
CA HIS A 164 15.95 -22.80 -15.84
C HIS A 164 16.44 -21.43 -16.32
N HIS A 165 15.58 -20.65 -16.99
CA HIS A 165 15.92 -19.30 -17.42
C HIS A 165 16.34 -18.41 -16.25
N ALA A 166 15.58 -18.41 -15.16
CA ALA A 166 15.93 -17.66 -13.94
C ALA A 166 17.29 -18.07 -13.37
N ARG A 167 17.59 -19.38 -13.29
CA ARG A 167 18.90 -19.88 -12.84
C ARG A 167 20.03 -19.48 -13.77
N THR A 168 19.83 -19.53 -15.09
CA THR A 168 20.85 -19.07 -16.04
C THR A 168 21.11 -17.58 -15.94
N LEU A 169 20.07 -16.77 -15.73
CA LEU A 169 20.19 -15.34 -15.50
C LEU A 169 20.96 -15.07 -14.19
N GLU A 170 20.60 -15.77 -13.12
CA GLU A 170 21.29 -15.68 -11.83
C GLU A 170 22.79 -16.01 -11.98
N GLY A 171 23.11 -17.10 -12.69
CA GLY A 171 24.49 -17.47 -13.00
C GLY A 171 25.26 -16.40 -13.77
N LYS A 172 24.63 -15.74 -14.75
CA LYS A 172 25.22 -14.61 -15.50
C LYS A 172 25.47 -13.41 -14.58
N LEU A 173 24.48 -13.03 -13.77
CA LEU A 173 24.60 -11.93 -12.81
C LEU A 173 25.70 -12.19 -11.77
N HIS A 174 25.84 -13.43 -11.28
CA HIS A 174 26.93 -13.80 -10.38
C HIS A 174 28.30 -13.74 -11.06
N ALA A 175 28.41 -14.14 -12.32
CA ALA A 175 29.65 -14.03 -13.09
C ALA A 175 30.04 -12.56 -13.32
N GLU A 176 29.08 -11.70 -13.64
CA GLU A 176 29.28 -10.25 -13.76
C GLU A 176 29.67 -9.61 -12.42
N ASN A 177 28.98 -9.97 -11.33
CA ASN A 177 29.33 -9.49 -10.00
C ASN A 177 30.75 -9.90 -9.60
N ARG A 178 31.16 -11.13 -9.92
CA ARG A 178 32.54 -11.57 -9.70
C ARG A 178 33.55 -10.73 -10.48
N LYS A 179 33.27 -10.40 -11.74
CA LYS A 179 34.11 -9.49 -12.54
C LYS A 179 34.18 -8.09 -11.92
N PHE A 180 33.06 -7.54 -11.48
CA PHE A 180 33.05 -6.24 -10.81
C PHE A 180 33.84 -6.25 -9.49
N ARG A 181 33.75 -7.32 -8.70
CA ARG A 181 34.56 -7.48 -7.49
C ARG A 181 36.06 -7.51 -7.79
N GLN A 182 36.45 -8.28 -8.81
CA GLN A 182 37.85 -8.33 -9.24
C GLN A 182 38.34 -6.95 -9.71
N ASN A 183 37.55 -6.23 -10.52
CA ASN A 183 37.90 -4.87 -10.93
C ASN A 183 38.03 -3.93 -9.72
N ILE A 184 37.17 -4.05 -8.71
CA ILE A 184 37.28 -3.25 -7.48
C ILE A 184 38.56 -3.58 -6.73
N GLU A 185 38.90 -4.87 -6.59
CA GLU A 185 40.14 -5.33 -5.95
C GLU A 185 41.39 -4.80 -6.68
N ASP A 186 41.40 -4.86 -8.01
CA ASP A 186 42.48 -4.34 -8.85
C ASP A 186 42.65 -2.82 -8.64
N MET A 187 41.55 -2.06 -8.71
CA MET A 187 41.55 -0.60 -8.48
C MET A 187 42.01 -0.24 -7.06
N LEU A 188 41.65 -1.04 -6.05
CA LEU A 188 42.14 -0.86 -4.68
C LEU A 188 43.65 -1.16 -4.58
N GLY A 189 44.14 -2.17 -5.30
CA GLY A 189 45.56 -2.47 -5.43
C GLY A 189 46.35 -1.33 -6.06
N GLU A 190 45.85 -0.78 -7.17
CA GLU A 190 46.43 0.40 -7.83
C GLU A 190 46.45 1.62 -6.93
N ARG A 191 45.35 1.90 -6.22
CA ARG A 191 45.28 3.00 -5.25
C ARG A 191 46.30 2.83 -4.12
N LYS A 192 46.48 1.61 -3.61
CA LYS A 192 47.50 1.33 -2.59
C LYS A 192 48.91 1.60 -3.13
N ARG A 193 49.21 1.16 -4.36
CA ARG A 193 50.49 1.41 -5.02
C ARG A 193 50.75 2.90 -5.25
N TYR A 194 49.75 3.62 -5.75
CA TYR A 194 49.81 5.07 -5.92
C TYR A 194 50.10 5.78 -4.60
N ASN A 195 49.40 5.42 -3.52
CA ASN A 195 49.62 6.02 -2.21
C ASN A 195 51.04 5.76 -1.68
N MET A 196 51.60 4.56 -1.90
CA MET A 196 52.98 4.28 -1.51
C MET A 196 53.97 5.18 -2.26
N LEU A 197 53.85 5.26 -3.59
CA LEU A 197 54.70 6.12 -4.42
C LEU A 197 54.54 7.61 -4.07
N TRP A 198 53.32 8.05 -3.78
CA TRP A 198 53.04 9.40 -3.33
C TRP A 198 53.74 9.71 -1.99
N MET A 199 53.67 8.80 -1.03
CA MET A 199 54.35 8.96 0.25
C MET A 199 55.87 9.00 0.10
N GLU A 200 56.44 8.15 -0.75
CA GLU A 200 57.88 8.19 -1.10
C GLU A 200 58.26 9.54 -1.73
N TYR A 201 57.44 10.03 -2.66
CA TYR A 201 57.67 11.32 -3.32
C TYR A 201 57.60 12.49 -2.33
N VAL A 202 56.62 12.51 -1.44
CA VAL A 202 56.50 13.52 -0.37
C VAL A 202 57.71 13.46 0.57
N GLN A 203 58.19 12.26 0.92
CA GLN A 203 59.41 12.12 1.72
C GLN A 203 60.64 12.67 1.00
N GLN A 204 60.79 12.40 -0.30
CA GLN A 204 61.90 12.95 -1.11
C GLN A 204 61.83 14.48 -1.17
N LEU A 205 60.65 15.06 -1.41
CA LEU A 205 60.46 16.51 -1.39
C LEU A 205 60.84 17.13 -0.04
N ASN A 206 60.44 16.51 1.07
CA ASN A 206 60.79 16.99 2.40
C ASN A 206 62.30 16.91 2.67
N ARG A 207 62.98 15.85 2.21
CA ARG A 207 64.43 15.72 2.29
C ARG A 207 65.13 16.82 1.48
N ASN A 208 64.67 17.06 0.25
CA ASN A 208 65.22 18.11 -0.62
C ASN A 208 65.00 19.51 -0.04
N ARG A 209 63.81 19.78 0.52
CA ARG A 209 63.53 21.04 1.21
C ARG A 209 64.48 21.27 2.38
N LYS A 210 64.71 20.23 3.20
CA LYS A 210 65.66 20.30 4.32
C LYS A 210 67.09 20.55 3.80
N PHE A 211 67.51 19.85 2.77
CA PHE A 211 68.82 20.06 2.15
C PHE A 211 69.01 21.50 1.64
N LEU A 212 68.00 22.07 0.96
CA LEU A 212 68.05 23.46 0.51
C LEU A 212 68.13 24.43 1.69
N HIS A 213 67.39 24.17 2.77
CA HIS A 213 67.47 24.98 3.98
C HIS A 213 68.87 24.94 4.60
N ASP A 214 69.44 23.75 4.80
CA ASP A 214 70.79 23.57 5.32
C ASP A 214 71.84 24.27 4.42
N MET A 215 71.67 24.23 3.10
CA MET A 215 72.53 24.96 2.15
C MET A 215 72.40 26.48 2.31
N THR A 216 71.17 27.00 2.47
CA THR A 216 70.97 28.43 2.71
C THR A 216 71.58 28.88 4.03
N GLU A 217 71.46 28.09 5.10
CA GLU A 217 72.10 28.37 6.39
C GLU A 217 73.62 28.36 6.30
N ARG A 218 74.21 27.39 5.58
CA ARG A 218 75.66 27.38 5.36
C ARG A 218 76.13 28.59 4.56
N ALA A 219 75.37 29.00 3.55
CA ALA A 219 75.68 30.17 2.76
C ALA A 219 75.61 31.44 3.62
N THR A 220 74.55 31.63 4.41
CA THR A 220 74.43 32.81 5.30
C THR A 220 75.51 32.83 6.37
N LEU A 221 75.86 31.69 6.97
CA LEU A 221 76.99 31.59 7.90
C LEU A 221 78.32 32.00 7.24
N ALA A 222 78.57 31.53 6.02
CA ALA A 222 79.79 31.91 5.29
C ALA A 222 79.81 33.42 4.94
N PHE A 223 78.66 33.99 4.58
CA PHE A 223 78.53 35.44 4.34
C PHE A 223 78.82 36.24 5.62
N ASN A 224 78.21 35.87 6.74
CA ASN A 224 78.44 36.56 8.03
C ASN A 224 79.91 36.47 8.46
N GLN A 225 80.55 35.31 8.27
CA GLN A 225 81.99 35.16 8.53
C GLN A 225 82.84 36.04 7.61
N GLY A 226 82.47 36.15 6.32
CA GLY A 226 83.13 37.05 5.38
C GLY A 226 83.00 38.52 5.80
N GLU A 227 81.82 38.93 6.24
CA GLU A 227 81.54 40.28 6.74
C GLU A 227 82.37 40.59 8.00
N ASP A 228 82.41 39.68 8.98
CA ASP A 228 83.24 39.80 10.17
C ASP A 228 84.74 39.98 9.84
N LEU A 229 85.24 39.24 8.85
CA LEU A 229 86.61 39.36 8.38
C LEU A 229 86.87 40.71 7.71
N CYS A 230 85.95 41.20 6.88
CA CYS A 230 86.03 42.53 6.29
C CYS A 230 86.10 43.61 7.38
N TYR A 231 85.23 43.55 8.39
CA TYR A 231 85.26 44.48 9.52
C TYR A 231 86.59 44.42 10.29
N ARG A 232 87.15 43.23 10.54
CA ARG A 232 88.46 43.09 11.18
C ARG A 232 89.58 43.71 10.35
N VAL A 233 89.56 43.52 9.03
CA VAL A 233 90.55 44.11 8.12
C VAL A 233 90.44 45.64 8.12
N GLU A 234 89.23 46.18 8.10
CA GLU A 234 89.00 47.63 8.20
C GLU A 234 89.49 48.19 9.53
N ALA A 235 89.18 47.52 10.65
CA ALA A 235 89.68 47.90 11.97
C ALA A 235 91.22 47.94 12.00
N LEU A 236 91.90 46.92 11.49
CA LEU A 236 93.37 46.89 11.41
C LEU A 236 93.92 48.00 10.51
N LYS A 237 93.29 48.26 9.35
CA LYS A 237 93.69 49.38 8.47
C LYS A 237 93.57 50.72 9.18
N THR A 238 92.47 50.97 9.89
CA THR A 238 92.29 52.22 10.64
C THR A 238 93.28 52.34 11.79
N GLN A 239 93.59 51.24 12.49
CA GLN A 239 94.63 51.22 13.53
C GLN A 239 96.01 51.55 12.94
N GLN A 240 96.40 50.89 11.84
CA GLN A 240 97.67 51.16 11.17
C GLN A 240 97.79 52.62 10.71
N GLN A 241 96.71 53.21 10.18
CA GLN A 241 96.69 54.62 9.81
C GLN A 241 96.85 55.55 11.02
N ARG A 242 96.22 55.23 12.16
CA ARG A 242 96.39 55.98 13.41
C ARG A 242 97.82 55.90 13.92
N GLU A 243 98.40 54.71 13.95
CA GLU A 243 99.79 54.51 14.37
C GLU A 243 100.77 55.23 13.44
N ALA A 244 100.57 55.17 12.12
CA ALA A 244 101.40 55.89 11.15
C ALA A 244 101.34 57.41 11.39
N ARG A 245 100.14 57.96 11.64
CA ARG A 245 99.97 59.38 11.99
C ARG A 245 100.68 59.72 13.31
N SER A 246 100.57 58.87 14.33
CA SER A 246 101.28 59.06 15.61
C SER A 246 102.79 59.09 15.41
N ARG A 247 103.36 58.11 14.70
CA ARG A 247 104.81 58.05 14.43
C ARG A 247 105.30 59.27 13.64
N VAL A 248 104.52 59.74 12.66
CA VAL A 248 104.86 60.97 11.91
C VAL A 248 104.84 62.19 12.83
N GLN A 249 103.85 62.31 13.72
CA GLN A 249 103.79 63.40 14.71
C GLN A 249 104.98 63.37 15.66
N GLU A 250 105.31 62.19 16.21
CA GLU A 250 106.49 61.99 17.07
C GLU A 250 107.78 62.40 16.34
N MET A 251 107.95 62.00 15.08
CA MET A 251 109.11 62.40 14.27
C MET A 251 109.18 63.91 14.03
N VAL A 252 108.06 64.56 13.73
CA VAL A 252 107.98 66.01 13.56
C VAL A 252 108.31 66.74 14.87
N GLU A 253 107.86 66.22 16.02
CA GLU A 253 108.18 66.78 17.32
C GLU A 253 109.67 66.65 17.67
N LEU A 254 110.26 65.48 17.41
CA LEU A 254 111.71 65.27 17.56
C LEU A 254 112.51 66.21 16.65
N GLU A 255 112.11 66.38 15.38
CA GLU A 255 112.75 67.32 14.47
C GLU A 255 112.62 68.77 14.97
N ARG A 256 111.44 69.18 15.46
CA ARG A 256 111.25 70.50 16.08
C ARG A 256 112.15 70.69 17.29
N GLN A 257 112.32 69.68 18.13
CA GLN A 257 113.23 69.75 19.28
C GLN A 257 114.69 69.85 18.84
N ILE A 258 115.12 69.09 17.82
CA ILE A 258 116.48 69.15 17.26
C ILE A 258 116.75 70.53 16.64
N VAL A 259 115.84 71.04 15.82
CA VAL A 259 115.98 72.37 15.19
C VAL A 259 115.93 73.46 16.26
N GLY A 260 115.05 73.35 17.25
CA GLY A 260 114.93 74.27 18.36
C GLY A 260 116.21 74.35 19.20
N THR A 261 116.78 73.20 19.57
CA THR A 261 118.07 73.13 20.29
C THR A 261 119.22 73.65 19.43
N ARG A 262 119.26 73.35 18.13
CA ARG A 262 120.26 73.87 17.18
C ARG A 262 120.20 75.40 17.09
N ARG A 263 119.01 75.98 16.87
CA ARG A 263 118.80 77.45 16.82
C ARG A 263 119.15 78.11 18.16
N THR A 264 118.80 77.48 19.27
CA THR A 264 119.15 77.99 20.60
C THR A 264 120.66 78.00 20.81
N ASN A 265 121.36 76.92 20.44
CA ASN A 265 122.82 76.85 20.49
C ASN A 265 123.48 77.89 19.57
N GLU A 266 122.96 78.08 18.35
CA GLU A 266 123.43 79.10 17.41
C GLU A 266 123.18 80.53 17.94
N PHE A 267 122.02 80.78 18.53
CA PHE A 267 121.71 82.03 19.21
C PHE A 267 122.65 82.28 20.39
N LEU A 268 122.91 81.28 21.24
CA LEU A 268 123.85 81.40 22.36
C LEU A 268 125.27 81.69 21.88
N ARG A 269 125.73 81.05 20.79
CA ARG A 269 127.02 81.35 20.13
C ARG A 269 127.08 82.77 19.56
N THR A 270 125.94 83.30 19.08
CA THR A 270 125.86 84.65 18.53
C THR A 270 125.75 85.70 19.65
N LYS A 271 125.07 85.36 20.74
CA LYS A 271 124.90 86.22 21.92
C LYS A 271 126.14 86.25 22.82
N SER A 272 127.01 85.23 22.77
CA SER A 272 128.30 85.24 23.46
C SER A 272 129.28 86.29 22.92
N TRP A 273 128.92 86.99 21.83
CA TRP A 273 129.60 88.21 21.42
C TRP A 273 129.17 89.36 22.31
N HIS A 274 130.10 89.82 23.16
CA HIS A 274 129.90 90.94 24.07
C HIS A 274 129.49 92.20 23.28
N ARG A 275 128.23 92.63 23.42
CA ARG A 275 127.76 93.91 22.91
C ARG A 275 127.64 94.88 24.07
N PRO A 276 128.28 96.06 24.02
CA PRO A 276 127.92 97.14 24.92
C PRO A 276 126.49 97.57 24.57
N VAL A 277 125.59 97.53 25.56
CA VAL A 277 124.22 98.04 25.42
C VAL A 277 124.29 99.56 25.41
N ALA A 278 124.34 100.15 24.22
CA ALA A 278 124.10 101.58 24.05
C ALA A 278 122.61 101.88 24.26
N SER A 279 122.32 102.96 24.97
CA SER A 279 120.97 103.49 25.16
C SER A 279 120.28 103.72 23.80
N LEU A 280 118.98 103.42 23.72
CA LEU A 280 118.21 103.53 22.48
C LEU A 280 118.28 104.94 21.91
N ASP A 281 118.84 105.06 20.71
CA ASP A 281 118.87 106.28 19.92
C ASP A 281 117.44 106.62 19.42
N PRO A 282 116.88 107.81 19.75
CA PRO A 282 115.54 108.21 19.34
C PRO A 282 115.33 108.23 17.82
N LEU A 283 116.40 108.31 17.01
CA LEU A 283 116.32 108.21 15.56
C LEU A 283 115.92 106.80 15.07
N LEU A 284 116.34 105.75 15.78
CA LEU A 284 116.01 104.36 15.45
C LEU A 284 114.57 104.01 15.83
N VAL A 285 114.05 104.59 16.91
CA VAL A 285 112.63 104.47 17.30
C VAL A 285 111.74 105.09 16.22
N ARG A 286 112.13 106.26 15.68
CA ARG A 286 111.40 106.92 14.60
C ARG A 286 111.41 106.12 13.28
N LYS A 287 112.54 105.50 12.93
CA LYS A 287 112.61 104.55 11.79
C LYS A 287 111.72 103.32 12.00
N ARG A 288 111.68 102.77 13.21
CA ARG A 288 110.80 101.64 13.55
C ARG A 288 109.32 102.02 13.40
N ASP A 289 108.94 103.22 13.79
CA ASP A 289 107.55 103.66 13.72
C ASP A 289 107.11 103.95 12.27
N LEU A 290 108.02 104.43 11.41
CA LEU A 290 107.82 104.49 9.95
C LEU A 290 107.60 103.10 9.34
N VAL A 291 108.42 102.13 9.70
CA VAL A 291 108.26 100.74 9.23
C VAL A 291 106.94 100.13 9.73
N LYS A 292 106.51 100.44 10.96
CA LYS A 292 105.18 100.04 11.46
C LYS A 292 104.05 100.68 10.66
N GLN A 293 104.19 101.93 10.23
CA GLN A 293 103.21 102.60 9.37
C GLN A 293 103.15 101.93 7.99
N GLU A 294 104.29 101.67 7.35
CA GLU A 294 104.33 100.93 6.07
C GLU A 294 103.70 99.53 6.18
N HIS A 295 103.91 98.83 7.30
CA HIS A 295 103.26 97.53 7.52
C HIS A 295 101.76 97.64 7.73
N ARG A 296 101.28 98.69 8.41
CA ARG A 296 99.84 98.97 8.52
C ARG A 296 99.22 99.28 7.16
N GLU A 297 99.91 100.02 6.30
CA GLU A 297 99.48 100.28 4.93
C GLU A 297 99.42 99.00 4.10
N LYS A 298 100.42 98.11 4.21
CA LYS A 298 100.40 96.80 3.54
C LYS A 298 99.24 95.93 4.02
N LEU A 299 98.97 95.91 5.33
CA LEU A 299 97.80 95.23 5.90
C LEU A 299 96.49 95.79 5.34
N HIS A 300 96.39 97.12 5.21
CA HIS A 300 95.22 97.77 4.64
C HIS A 300 95.02 97.42 3.15
N ARG A 301 96.12 97.32 2.39
CA ARG A 301 96.10 96.85 0.99
C ARG A 301 95.68 95.38 0.89
N TYR A 302 96.20 94.51 1.75
CA TYR A 302 95.78 93.10 1.77
C TYR A 302 94.31 92.95 2.19
N GLY A 303 93.83 93.73 3.14
CA GLY A 303 92.41 93.80 3.48
C GLY A 303 91.56 94.20 2.27
N ALA A 304 91.95 95.26 1.57
CA ALA A 304 91.26 95.70 0.35
C ALA A 304 91.29 94.64 -0.77
N ILE A 305 92.39 93.90 -0.94
CA ILE A 305 92.48 92.79 -1.89
C ILE A 305 91.52 91.67 -1.48
N ILE A 306 91.46 91.30 -0.19
CA ILE A 306 90.57 90.26 0.31
C ILE A 306 89.10 90.65 0.08
N ASP A 307 88.73 91.89 0.37
CA ASP A 307 87.36 92.36 0.15
C ASP A 307 87.03 92.47 -1.34
N HIS A 308 87.98 92.90 -2.17
CA HIS A 308 87.85 92.83 -3.63
C HIS A 308 87.68 91.37 -4.12
N THR A 309 88.41 90.43 -3.54
CA THR A 309 88.35 89.00 -3.91
C THR A 309 87.02 88.39 -3.48
N LYS A 310 86.51 88.74 -2.29
CA LYS A 310 85.17 88.35 -1.83
C LYS A 310 84.06 88.88 -2.76
N ASN A 311 84.19 90.13 -3.19
CA ASN A 311 83.27 90.74 -4.15
C ASN A 311 83.40 90.10 -5.54
N SER A 312 84.62 89.75 -5.97
CA SER A 312 84.87 89.09 -7.26
C SER A 312 84.37 87.64 -7.29
N LEU A 313 84.40 86.94 -6.14
CA LEU A 313 83.91 85.58 -5.96
C LEU A 313 82.41 85.51 -5.65
N ASN A 314 81.71 86.65 -5.57
CA ASN A 314 80.28 86.75 -5.22
C ASN A 314 79.90 85.91 -4.00
N VAL A 315 80.72 85.96 -2.93
CA VAL A 315 80.49 85.21 -1.69
C VAL A 315 79.16 85.60 -1.03
N GLU A 316 78.68 86.82 -1.28
CA GLU A 316 77.35 87.31 -0.87
C GLU A 316 76.17 86.59 -1.54
N SER A 317 76.40 85.82 -2.62
CA SER A 317 75.35 85.03 -3.31
C SER A 317 75.17 83.61 -2.75
N ILE A 318 76.11 83.10 -1.95
CA ILE A 318 76.03 81.77 -1.33
C ILE A 318 74.76 81.63 -0.46
N PRO A 319 74.36 82.62 0.37
CA PRO A 319 73.10 82.56 1.12
C PRO A 319 71.86 82.45 0.22
N GLN A 320 71.87 83.05 -0.97
CA GLN A 320 70.75 82.97 -1.93
C GLN A 320 70.65 81.57 -2.55
N VAL A 321 71.80 80.95 -2.86
CA VAL A 321 71.85 79.56 -3.35
C VAL A 321 71.37 78.59 -2.26
N LEU A 322 71.79 78.80 -1.01
CA LEU A 322 71.31 78.00 0.12
C LEU A 322 69.79 78.13 0.31
N PHE A 323 69.24 79.34 0.20
CA PHE A 323 67.79 79.58 0.27
C PHE A 323 67.01 78.88 -0.84
N GLU A 324 67.51 78.91 -2.08
CA GLU A 324 66.87 78.17 -3.19
C GLU A 324 66.97 76.65 -3.01
N ILE A 325 68.08 76.13 -2.47
CA ILE A 325 68.20 74.70 -2.11
C ILE A 325 67.19 74.32 -1.03
N GLU A 326 67.05 75.14 0.01
CA GLU A 326 66.12 74.91 1.11
C GLU A 326 64.66 74.89 0.61
N LYS A 327 64.30 75.85 -0.25
CA LYS A 327 63.00 75.89 -0.94
C LYS A 327 62.76 74.66 -1.84
N GLN A 328 63.81 74.15 -2.49
CA GLN A 328 63.70 72.89 -3.25
C GLN A 328 63.51 71.69 -2.31
N GLN A 329 64.24 71.63 -1.20
CA GLN A 329 64.09 70.56 -0.20
C GLN A 329 62.68 70.52 0.39
N GLU A 330 62.10 71.68 0.70
CA GLU A 330 60.70 71.77 1.15
C GLU A 330 59.71 71.22 0.12
N ARG A 331 59.92 71.52 -1.17
CA ARG A 331 59.09 70.97 -2.26
C ARG A 331 59.24 69.45 -2.37
N TYR A 332 60.46 68.93 -2.29
CA TYR A 332 60.70 67.49 -2.30
C TYR A 332 60.08 66.82 -1.07
N MET A 333 60.20 67.40 0.12
CA MET A 333 59.55 66.89 1.32
C MET A 333 58.02 66.88 1.20
N ALA A 334 57.42 67.94 0.62
CA ALA A 334 56.00 67.97 0.35
C ALA A 334 55.57 66.88 -0.65
N LEU A 335 56.36 66.67 -1.71
CA LEU A 335 56.12 65.61 -2.69
C LEU A 335 56.24 64.21 -2.07
N PHE A 336 57.26 63.95 -1.25
CA PHE A 336 57.42 62.70 -0.53
C PHE A 336 56.25 62.43 0.41
N ARG A 337 55.79 63.45 1.15
CA ARG A 337 54.59 63.34 1.99
C ARG A 337 53.36 63.00 1.18
N TYR A 338 53.18 63.65 0.02
CA TYR A 338 52.08 63.33 -0.88
C TYR A 338 52.15 61.88 -1.38
N ILE A 339 53.33 61.42 -1.83
CA ILE A 339 53.54 60.04 -2.29
C ILE A 339 53.21 59.04 -1.18
N ASN A 340 53.67 59.27 0.05
CA ASN A 340 53.38 58.39 1.18
C ASN A 340 51.88 58.33 1.47
N VAL A 341 51.20 59.47 1.56
CA VAL A 341 49.74 59.51 1.77
C VAL A 341 48.99 58.85 0.61
N THR A 342 49.46 58.97 -0.62
CA THR A 342 48.85 58.26 -1.76
C THR A 342 49.11 56.76 -1.69
N ASN A 343 50.29 56.32 -1.25
CA ASN A 343 50.57 54.89 -1.07
C ASN A 343 49.71 54.31 0.06
N ASP A 344 49.55 55.01 1.18
CA ASP A 344 48.67 54.59 2.26
C ASP A 344 47.22 54.41 1.74
N LYS A 345 46.72 55.36 0.94
CA LYS A 345 45.41 55.25 0.30
C LYS A 345 45.31 54.10 -0.70
N ILE A 346 46.39 53.80 -1.42
CA ILE A 346 46.46 52.66 -2.34
C ILE A 346 46.42 51.35 -1.53
N GLU A 347 47.13 51.26 -0.42
CA GLU A 347 47.10 50.11 0.48
C GLU A 347 45.71 49.90 1.10
N GLU A 348 45.05 50.97 1.56
CA GLU A 348 43.66 50.95 2.01
C GLU A 348 42.71 50.43 0.92
N ALA A 349 42.85 50.92 -0.31
CA ALA A 349 42.05 50.46 -1.44
C ALA A 349 42.30 48.97 -1.76
N TYR A 350 43.54 48.49 -1.67
CA TYR A 350 43.86 47.07 -1.84
C TYR A 350 43.28 46.21 -0.70
N GLN A 351 43.27 46.70 0.54
CA GLN A 351 42.61 46.00 1.64
C GLN A 351 41.10 45.89 1.41
N LEU A 352 40.45 47.00 1.05
CA LEU A 352 39.01 47.00 0.72
C LEU A 352 38.68 46.08 -0.46
N ALA A 353 39.51 46.05 -1.51
CA ALA A 353 39.32 45.15 -2.65
C ALA A 353 39.41 43.68 -2.21
N ARG A 354 40.39 43.32 -1.38
CA ARG A 354 40.52 41.96 -0.82
C ARG A 354 39.34 41.58 0.06
N ASP A 355 38.85 42.50 0.88
CA ASP A 355 37.69 42.25 1.73
C ASP A 355 36.42 42.02 0.90
N LEU A 356 36.20 42.80 -0.17
CA LEU A 356 35.11 42.60 -1.11
C LEU A 356 35.21 41.28 -1.88
N GLU A 357 36.42 40.85 -2.24
CA GLU A 357 36.64 39.52 -2.85
C GLU A 357 36.26 38.39 -1.89
N LEU A 358 36.70 38.48 -0.63
CA LEU A 358 36.34 37.52 0.41
C LEU A 358 34.83 37.50 0.67
N GLU A 359 34.16 38.64 0.70
CA GLU A 359 32.70 38.73 0.81
C GLU A 359 31.99 38.14 -0.41
N SER A 360 32.49 38.39 -1.62
CA SER A 360 31.97 37.79 -2.85
C SER A 360 32.06 36.27 -2.83
N GLU A 361 33.18 35.71 -2.35
CA GLU A 361 33.34 34.26 -2.19
C GLU A 361 32.39 33.69 -1.14
N ARG A 362 32.23 34.37 0.00
CA ARG A 362 31.25 33.99 1.04
C ARG A 362 29.83 33.98 0.50
N LEU A 363 29.43 35.00 -0.26
CA LEU A 363 28.11 35.09 -0.90
C LEU A 363 27.91 33.99 -1.94
N LYS A 364 28.90 33.73 -2.81
CA LYS A 364 28.85 32.62 -3.77
C LYS A 364 28.72 31.27 -3.07
N ALA A 365 29.43 31.05 -1.96
CA ALA A 365 29.29 29.83 -1.16
C ALA A 365 27.90 29.70 -0.52
N ALA A 366 27.35 30.81 0.00
CA ALA A 366 25.99 30.85 0.54
C ALA A 366 24.93 30.58 -0.53
N GLU A 367 25.06 31.14 -1.73
CA GLU A 367 24.18 30.86 -2.87
C GLU A 367 24.25 29.39 -3.29
N ARG A 368 25.44 28.79 -3.38
CA ARG A 368 25.58 27.36 -3.68
C ARG A 368 24.86 26.49 -2.65
N ARG A 369 24.97 26.83 -1.35
CA ARG A 369 24.25 26.15 -0.28
C ARG A 369 22.73 26.30 -0.42
N LYS A 370 22.24 27.51 -0.72
CA LYS A 370 20.81 27.76 -0.99
C LYS A 370 20.32 26.92 -2.18
N ARG A 371 21.03 26.94 -3.32
CA ARG A 371 20.68 26.13 -4.50
C ARG A 371 20.61 24.63 -4.19
N CYS A 372 21.53 24.10 -3.39
CA CYS A 372 21.48 22.70 -2.96
C CYS A 372 20.24 22.41 -2.08
N SER A 373 19.93 23.30 -1.13
CA SER A 373 18.73 23.18 -0.28
C SER A 373 17.45 23.29 -1.10
N ASP A 374 17.37 24.24 -2.02
CA ASP A 374 16.21 24.45 -2.88
C ASP A 374 16.04 23.27 -3.86
N ALA A 375 17.12 22.69 -4.39
CA ALA A 375 17.07 21.48 -5.20
C ALA A 375 16.59 20.25 -4.40
N GLN A 376 16.95 20.15 -3.12
CA GLN A 376 16.45 19.10 -2.22
C GLN A 376 14.96 19.29 -1.93
N LYS A 377 14.52 20.52 -1.62
CA LYS A 377 13.10 20.84 -1.42
C LYS A 377 12.28 20.57 -2.68
N MET A 378 12.76 20.98 -3.86
CA MET A 378 12.09 20.70 -5.13
C MET A 378 11.93 19.19 -5.38
N LYS A 379 12.94 18.38 -5.03
CA LYS A 379 12.82 16.92 -5.12
C LYS A 379 11.79 16.36 -4.15
N GLN A 380 11.75 16.87 -2.92
CA GLN A 380 10.74 16.49 -1.93
C GLN A 380 9.33 16.88 -2.38
N ASP A 381 9.15 18.09 -2.90
CA ASP A 381 7.86 18.57 -3.42
C ASP A 381 7.40 17.74 -4.63
N LEU A 382 8.32 17.36 -5.53
CA LEU A 382 8.00 16.47 -6.66
C LEU A 382 7.57 15.08 -6.18
N GLN A 383 8.22 14.52 -5.16
CA GLN A 383 7.82 13.26 -4.55
C GLN A 383 6.43 13.37 -3.91
N GLN A 384 6.19 14.41 -3.12
CA GLN A 384 4.87 14.66 -2.51
C GLN A 384 3.78 14.85 -3.56
N LEU A 385 4.06 15.50 -4.69
CA LEU A 385 3.11 15.63 -5.80
C LEU A 385 2.83 14.29 -6.47
N GLN A 386 3.85 13.44 -6.66
CA GLN A 386 3.65 12.10 -7.19
C GLN A 386 2.79 11.24 -6.26
N ASP A 387 3.08 11.27 -4.95
CA ASP A 387 2.32 10.52 -3.94
C ASP A 387 0.87 11.00 -3.88
N ARG A 388 0.64 12.32 -3.87
CA ARG A 388 -0.72 12.89 -3.93
C ARG A 388 -1.45 12.50 -5.20
N ARG A 389 -0.75 12.46 -6.35
CA ARG A 389 -1.35 12.07 -7.62
C ARG A 389 -1.75 10.59 -7.63
N GLN A 390 -0.94 9.73 -7.03
CA GLN A 390 -1.27 8.32 -6.84
C GLN A 390 -2.48 8.16 -5.90
N GLN A 391 -2.53 8.93 -4.80
CA GLN A 391 -3.67 8.95 -3.89
C GLN A 391 -4.95 9.44 -4.60
N THR A 392 -4.88 10.50 -5.41
CA THR A 392 -6.06 10.96 -6.16
C THR A 392 -6.57 9.93 -7.15
N VAL A 393 -5.67 9.23 -7.86
CA VAL A 393 -6.06 8.16 -8.79
C VAL A 393 -6.70 6.99 -8.03
N ALA A 394 -6.12 6.58 -6.90
CA ALA A 394 -6.71 5.52 -6.07
C ALA A 394 -8.11 5.90 -5.55
N MET A 395 -8.29 7.15 -5.11
CA MET A 395 -9.60 7.65 -4.67
C MET A 395 -10.59 7.76 -5.84
N GLU A 396 -10.14 8.11 -7.04
CA GLU A 396 -10.97 8.11 -8.26
C GLU A 396 -11.42 6.69 -8.62
N ASP A 397 -10.54 5.70 -8.52
CA ASP A 397 -10.85 4.28 -8.74
C ASP A 397 -11.83 3.74 -7.69
N GLU A 398 -11.65 4.10 -6.41
CA GLU A 398 -12.58 3.76 -5.33
C GLU A 398 -13.96 4.40 -5.55
N LEU A 399 -14.01 5.67 -5.96
CA LEU A 399 -15.27 6.34 -6.30
C LEU A 399 -15.94 5.71 -7.52
N ALA A 400 -15.18 5.31 -8.54
CA ALA A 400 -15.71 4.60 -9.70
C ALA A 400 -16.29 3.23 -9.29
N HIS A 401 -15.61 2.51 -8.41
CA HIS A 401 -16.09 1.24 -7.87
C HIS A 401 -17.37 1.41 -7.03
N GLN A 402 -17.41 2.44 -6.17
CA GLN A 402 -18.61 2.76 -5.39
C GLN A 402 -19.79 3.19 -6.28
N ARG A 403 -19.54 3.96 -7.35
CA ARG A 403 -20.56 4.32 -8.33
C ARG A 403 -21.11 3.09 -9.05
N ALA A 404 -20.25 2.19 -9.53
CA ALA A 404 -20.69 0.93 -10.14
C ALA A 404 -21.50 0.05 -9.17
N ASN A 405 -21.10 0.01 -7.89
CA ASN A 405 -21.85 -0.70 -6.84
C ASN A 405 -23.19 -0.02 -6.54
N LEU A 406 -23.29 1.30 -6.62
CA LEU A 406 -24.56 2.01 -6.51
C LEU A 406 -25.45 1.76 -7.72
N ASP A 407 -24.91 1.78 -8.94
CA ASP A 407 -25.67 1.50 -10.15
C ASP A 407 -26.21 0.07 -10.15
N THR A 408 -25.40 -0.91 -9.76
CA THR A 408 -25.88 -2.30 -9.59
C THR A 408 -26.98 -2.38 -8.53
N LYS A 409 -26.82 -1.73 -7.37
CA LYS A 409 -27.90 -1.65 -6.35
C LYS A 409 -29.15 -0.92 -6.85
N LEU A 410 -29.01 0.11 -7.68
CA LEU A 410 -30.14 0.82 -8.27
C LEU A 410 -30.85 -0.06 -9.30
N THR A 411 -30.12 -0.80 -10.14
CA THR A 411 -30.71 -1.73 -11.10
C THR A 411 -31.42 -2.90 -10.41
N THR A 412 -30.91 -3.41 -9.28
CA THR A 412 -31.61 -4.45 -8.51
C THR A 412 -32.87 -3.89 -7.84
N VAL A 413 -32.83 -2.65 -7.35
CA VAL A 413 -34.03 -1.97 -6.83
C VAL A 413 -35.03 -1.70 -7.95
N GLU A 414 -34.61 -1.23 -9.12
CA GLU A 414 -35.49 -1.06 -10.29
C GLU A 414 -36.12 -2.38 -10.73
N HIS A 415 -35.37 -3.48 -10.71
CA HIS A 415 -35.88 -4.82 -11.01
C HIS A 415 -36.85 -5.32 -9.91
N ALA A 416 -36.56 -5.08 -8.64
CA ALA A 416 -37.47 -5.43 -7.55
C ALA A 416 -38.79 -4.63 -7.62
N LEU A 417 -38.70 -3.35 -7.97
CA LEU A 417 -39.87 -2.50 -8.19
C LEU A 417 -40.65 -2.91 -9.44
N SER A 418 -40.00 -3.33 -10.52
CA SER A 418 -40.70 -3.86 -11.70
C SER A 418 -41.45 -5.15 -11.39
N LEU A 419 -40.90 -6.03 -10.55
CA LEU A 419 -41.55 -7.28 -10.10
C LEU A 419 -42.78 -7.03 -9.22
N VAL A 420 -42.81 -5.92 -8.47
CA VAL A 420 -43.96 -5.54 -7.63
C VAL A 420 -45.04 -4.78 -8.44
N GLY A 421 -44.85 -4.58 -9.75
CA GLY A 421 -45.80 -3.89 -10.62
C GLY A 421 -45.87 -2.38 -10.38
N TYR A 422 -44.72 -1.75 -10.11
CA TYR A 422 -44.62 -0.29 -9.92
C TYR A 422 -44.65 0.48 -11.24
N ASN A 423 -45.54 1.46 -11.35
CA ASN A 423 -45.52 2.45 -12.44
C ASN A 423 -44.53 3.57 -12.13
N ARG A 424 -43.38 3.54 -12.82
CA ARG A 424 -42.28 4.53 -12.76
C ARG A 424 -42.78 5.98 -12.86
N GLU A 425 -43.80 6.21 -13.67
CA GLU A 425 -44.38 7.54 -13.94
C GLU A 425 -45.12 8.14 -12.73
N LYS A 426 -45.78 7.32 -11.90
CA LYS A 426 -46.62 7.78 -10.77
C LYS A 426 -45.80 8.21 -9.56
N ILE A 427 -44.59 7.67 -9.41
CA ILE A 427 -43.62 8.06 -8.38
C ILE A 427 -42.70 9.17 -8.89
N LEU A 428 -42.34 9.18 -10.18
CA LEU A 428 -41.66 10.34 -10.78
C LEU A 428 -42.49 11.62 -10.65
N SER A 429 -43.82 11.55 -10.82
CA SER A 429 -44.72 12.69 -10.56
C SER A 429 -44.85 13.08 -9.09
N LEU A 430 -44.50 12.19 -8.16
CA LEU A 430 -44.48 12.45 -6.71
C LEU A 430 -43.12 12.93 -6.21
N MET A 431 -42.03 12.55 -6.89
CA MET A 431 -40.65 12.95 -6.57
C MET A 431 -40.19 14.21 -7.29
N ALA A 432 -40.75 14.47 -8.48
CA ALA A 432 -40.53 15.68 -9.25
C ALA A 432 -41.89 16.20 -9.73
N GLY A 433 -42.16 17.49 -9.51
CA GLY A 433 -43.18 18.18 -10.31
C GLY A 433 -42.86 18.05 -11.82
N PRO A 434 -43.78 18.41 -12.73
CA PRO A 434 -43.76 18.02 -14.14
C PRO A 434 -42.59 18.54 -15.00
N SER A 435 -41.52 19.07 -14.41
CA SER A 435 -40.38 19.69 -15.09
C SER A 435 -39.07 19.05 -14.62
N SER A 436 -38.38 18.37 -15.52
CA SER A 436 -37.23 17.48 -15.30
C SER A 436 -35.90 18.16 -14.94
N ILE A 437 -35.88 19.40 -14.43
CA ILE A 437 -34.64 20.20 -14.37
C ILE A 437 -34.14 20.51 -12.95
N ASP A 438 -34.96 20.47 -11.90
CA ASP A 438 -34.51 20.85 -10.55
C ASP A 438 -34.38 19.66 -9.59
N ARG A 439 -33.19 19.05 -9.54
CA ARG A 439 -32.81 18.08 -8.49
C ARG A 439 -32.56 18.72 -7.11
N SER A 440 -32.67 20.04 -7.00
CA SER A 440 -32.47 20.83 -5.78
C SER A 440 -33.70 20.94 -4.88
N GLN A 441 -34.86 20.42 -5.30
CA GLN A 441 -36.12 20.42 -4.52
C GLN A 441 -36.51 19.05 -3.95
N MET A 442 -35.55 18.15 -3.74
CA MET A 442 -35.80 16.93 -2.95
C MET A 442 -35.86 17.29 -1.45
N THR A 443 -37.02 17.76 -0.98
CA THR A 443 -37.30 17.94 0.44
C THR A 443 -37.54 16.57 1.09
N ASP A 444 -36.98 16.34 2.28
CA ASP A 444 -37.09 15.08 3.07
C ASP A 444 -38.54 14.59 3.21
N GLY A 445 -39.51 15.52 3.23
CA GLY A 445 -40.95 15.22 3.24
C GLY A 445 -41.46 14.50 1.99
N ASN A 446 -41.03 14.87 0.79
CA ASN A 446 -41.47 14.23 -0.47
C ASN A 446 -40.89 12.82 -0.60
N LEU A 447 -39.65 12.64 -0.14
CA LEU A 447 -38.97 11.35 -0.11
C LEU A 447 -39.66 10.41 0.88
N LYS A 448 -39.99 10.88 2.09
CA LYS A 448 -40.77 10.13 3.08
C LYS A 448 -42.17 9.76 2.58
N MET A 449 -42.85 10.64 1.84
CA MET A 449 -44.17 10.34 1.27
C MET A 449 -44.11 9.28 0.16
N SER A 450 -43.07 9.32 -0.69
CA SER A 450 -42.85 8.30 -1.72
C SER A 450 -42.47 6.94 -1.11
N LEU A 451 -41.63 6.93 -0.08
CA LEU A 451 -41.27 5.73 0.69
C LEU A 451 -42.47 5.16 1.43
N ALA A 452 -43.32 5.99 2.05
CA ALA A 452 -44.54 5.52 2.71
C ALA A 452 -45.56 4.91 1.72
N ALA A 453 -45.64 5.42 0.49
CA ALA A 453 -46.47 4.83 -0.55
C ALA A 453 -45.91 3.49 -1.05
N ILE A 454 -44.58 3.37 -1.16
CA ILE A 454 -43.89 2.11 -1.46
C ILE A 454 -44.13 1.10 -0.34
N GLU A 455 -43.93 1.50 0.90
CA GLU A 455 -44.07 0.70 2.12
C GLU A 455 -45.51 0.15 2.26
N ARG A 456 -46.54 0.96 2.02
CA ARG A 456 -47.94 0.48 2.04
C ARG A 456 -48.22 -0.58 0.98
N ARG A 457 -47.57 -0.53 -0.19
CA ARG A 457 -47.76 -1.49 -1.27
C ARG A 457 -46.97 -2.78 -1.04
N VAL A 458 -45.75 -2.67 -0.53
CA VAL A 458 -44.95 -3.82 -0.07
C VAL A 458 -45.64 -4.51 1.12
N LEU A 459 -46.18 -3.77 2.09
CA LEU A 459 -46.98 -4.32 3.19
C LEU A 459 -48.26 -5.00 2.70
N ALA A 460 -48.89 -4.51 1.61
CA ALA A 460 -50.03 -5.19 1.00
C ALA A 460 -49.62 -6.53 0.34
N MET A 461 -48.45 -6.59 -0.30
CA MET A 461 -47.88 -7.83 -0.86
C MET A 461 -47.42 -8.81 0.23
N ILE A 462 -46.80 -8.32 1.31
CA ILE A 462 -46.45 -9.14 2.48
C ILE A 462 -47.72 -9.68 3.14
N ARG A 463 -48.81 -8.91 3.21
CA ARG A 463 -50.11 -9.43 3.67
C ARG A 463 -50.72 -10.48 2.72
N MET A 464 -50.38 -10.47 1.44
CA MET A 464 -50.78 -11.51 0.48
C MET A 464 -49.84 -12.73 0.51
N ALA A 465 -48.55 -12.54 0.82
CA ALA A 465 -47.56 -13.62 0.95
C ALA A 465 -47.55 -14.28 2.34
N ALA A 466 -47.95 -13.56 3.39
CA ALA A 466 -48.12 -14.05 4.76
C ALA A 466 -49.40 -14.87 4.94
N ALA A 467 -50.25 -14.97 3.91
CA ALA A 467 -51.31 -15.97 3.89
C ALA A 467 -50.80 -17.38 3.54
N ASP A 468 -49.57 -17.51 3.02
CA ASP A 468 -49.06 -18.77 2.45
C ASP A 468 -47.72 -19.29 3.01
N ASN A 469 -47.07 -18.65 3.98
CA ASN A 469 -45.87 -19.24 4.62
C ASN A 469 -45.72 -18.81 6.09
N GLU A 470 -46.14 -19.69 7.00
CA GLU A 470 -45.57 -19.77 8.35
C GLU A 470 -44.25 -20.55 8.24
N ASP A 471 -43.12 -19.87 8.41
CA ASP A 471 -41.86 -20.36 8.98
C ASP A 471 -40.72 -19.40 8.59
N GLY A 472 -40.19 -18.67 9.56
CA GLY A 472 -39.18 -17.64 9.31
C GLY A 472 -38.49 -17.14 10.57
N GLN A 473 -37.55 -17.96 11.04
CA GLN A 473 -36.55 -17.79 12.09
C GLN A 473 -36.16 -16.34 12.47
N ASP A 474 -36.16 -16.11 13.78
CA ASP A 474 -35.56 -14.98 14.48
C ASP A 474 -34.08 -14.80 14.09
N ILE A 475 -33.74 -13.62 13.57
CA ILE A 475 -32.35 -13.21 13.39
C ILE A 475 -31.82 -12.77 14.76
N ALA A 476 -30.89 -13.55 15.29
CA ALA A 476 -30.26 -13.35 16.60
C ALA A 476 -29.59 -11.97 16.72
N ILE A 477 -29.86 -11.31 17.86
CA ILE A 477 -29.41 -9.99 18.29
C ILE A 477 -27.89 -9.95 18.63
N GLU A 478 -27.15 -11.02 18.35
CA GLU A 478 -25.73 -11.16 18.70
C GLU A 478 -24.77 -10.41 17.76
N SER A 479 -25.26 -9.84 16.64
CA SER A 479 -24.42 -9.07 15.71
C SER A 479 -24.27 -7.58 16.06
N LEU A 480 -24.93 -7.10 17.13
CA LEU A 480 -24.97 -5.68 17.49
C LEU A 480 -24.00 -5.24 18.59
N TYR A 481 -23.20 -6.14 19.17
CA TYR A 481 -22.16 -5.77 20.13
C TYR A 481 -20.76 -6.04 19.59
N ALA A 482 -19.98 -4.95 19.44
CA ALA A 482 -18.56 -4.99 19.12
C ALA A 482 -17.81 -5.86 20.15
N SER A 483 -17.29 -6.99 19.69
CA SER A 483 -16.52 -7.94 20.48
C SER A 483 -15.25 -7.29 21.07
N GLN A 484 -14.93 -7.62 22.33
CA GLN A 484 -13.75 -7.13 23.05
C GLN A 484 -12.45 -7.38 22.26
N GLN A 485 -11.72 -6.30 21.97
CA GLN A 485 -10.46 -6.29 21.22
C GLN A 485 -9.28 -6.77 22.08
N CYS A 486 -8.30 -7.46 21.49
CA CYS A 486 -7.17 -8.06 22.21
C CYS A 486 -6.05 -7.04 22.52
N ALA A 487 -5.98 -6.56 23.76
CA ALA A 487 -4.97 -5.60 24.21
C ALA A 487 -3.51 -6.10 24.06
N GLU A 488 -3.27 -7.42 24.14
CA GLU A 488 -1.91 -7.97 24.05
C GLU A 488 -1.28 -7.85 22.65
N CYS A 489 -2.08 -7.72 21.60
CA CYS A 489 -1.55 -7.48 20.25
C CYS A 489 -1.04 -6.05 20.06
N ALA A 490 -1.58 -5.09 20.83
CA ALA A 490 -1.07 -3.73 20.88
C ALA A 490 0.26 -3.66 21.67
N GLU A 491 0.39 -4.44 22.75
CA GLU A 491 1.61 -4.50 23.57
C GLU A 491 2.77 -5.23 22.88
N GLY A 492 2.50 -6.36 22.19
CA GLY A 492 3.54 -7.17 21.54
C GLY A 492 4.32 -6.45 20.43
N GLN A 493 3.76 -5.39 19.83
CA GLN A 493 4.45 -4.59 18.82
C GLN A 493 5.37 -3.51 19.42
N GLU A 494 5.10 -3.01 20.63
CA GLU A 494 6.09 -2.15 21.32
C GLU A 494 7.33 -2.94 21.71
N VAL A 495 7.16 -4.19 22.15
CA VAL A 495 8.29 -5.04 22.54
C VAL A 495 9.12 -5.45 21.31
N ASN A 496 8.49 -5.71 20.16
CA ASN A 496 9.18 -6.10 18.92
C ASN A 496 9.77 -4.92 18.11
N GLN A 497 9.49 -3.66 18.46
CA GLN A 497 10.16 -2.49 17.85
C GLN A 497 11.52 -2.18 18.49
N HIS A 498 11.85 -2.84 19.59
CA HIS A 498 13.08 -2.60 20.35
C HIS A 498 14.01 -3.80 20.29
N ASP A 499 14.41 -4.18 19.06
CA ASP A 499 15.59 -5.01 18.88
C ASP A 499 16.88 -4.18 19.15
N GLU A 500 17.74 -4.78 19.98
CA GLU A 500 19.14 -4.45 20.28
C GLU A 500 19.52 -3.31 21.26
N ARG A 501 18.58 -2.66 21.99
CA ARG A 501 18.97 -1.75 23.08
C ARG A 501 18.21 -2.01 24.38
N ILE A 502 18.94 -2.12 25.49
CA ILE A 502 18.37 -2.16 26.84
C ILE A 502 17.72 -0.80 27.12
N VAL A 503 16.40 -0.72 26.95
CA VAL A 503 15.60 0.47 27.29
C VAL A 503 15.12 0.34 28.73
N ALA A 504 15.29 1.40 29.53
CA ALA A 504 14.83 1.42 30.91
C ALA A 504 13.29 1.34 30.99
N PRO A 505 12.71 0.64 31.99
CA PRO A 505 11.28 0.44 32.10
C PRO A 505 10.54 1.78 32.23
N VAL A 506 9.57 1.99 31.34
CA VAL A 506 8.68 3.16 31.35
C VAL A 506 7.72 3.07 32.53
N VAL A 507 7.39 4.22 33.13
CA VAL A 507 6.46 4.33 34.28
C VAL A 507 5.07 3.83 33.87
N TYR A 508 4.42 3.04 34.73
CA TYR A 508 3.17 2.33 34.45
C TYR A 508 2.06 3.21 33.84
N ASP A 509 1.88 4.42 34.35
CA ASP A 509 0.83 5.33 33.85
C ASP A 509 1.05 5.78 32.41
N GLN A 510 2.31 5.94 31.99
CA GLN A 510 2.66 6.28 30.60
C GLN A 510 2.49 5.10 29.66
N LEU A 511 2.69 3.88 30.15
CA LEU A 511 2.43 2.65 29.39
C LEU A 511 0.93 2.51 29.08
N VAL A 512 0.07 2.74 30.08
CA VAL A 512 -1.39 2.67 29.93
C VAL A 512 -1.89 3.69 28.92
N ASP A 513 -1.38 4.93 28.98
CA ASP A 513 -1.73 5.98 28.01
C ASP A 513 -1.27 5.67 26.58
N ASN A 514 -0.09 5.07 26.41
CA ASN A 514 0.42 4.69 25.10
C ASN A 514 -0.39 3.53 24.49
N VAL A 515 -0.76 2.54 25.30
CA VAL A 515 -1.63 1.43 24.88
C VAL A 515 -3.03 1.93 24.52
N LEU A 516 -3.60 2.88 25.27
CA LEU A 516 -4.89 3.51 24.96
C LEU A 516 -4.87 4.31 23.66
N LYS A 517 -3.83 5.12 23.44
CA LYS A 517 -3.67 5.90 22.20
C LYS A 517 -3.44 5.00 20.98
N ARG A 518 -2.75 3.87 21.15
CA ARG A 518 -2.51 2.91 20.06
C ARG A 518 -3.72 2.02 19.78
N SER A 519 -4.45 1.57 20.81
CA SER A 519 -5.67 0.76 20.60
C SER A 519 -6.79 1.54 19.89
N THR A 520 -6.79 2.87 20.04
CA THR A 520 -7.74 3.78 19.37
C THR A 520 -7.24 4.31 18.02
N ALA A 521 -6.01 4.01 17.62
CA ALA A 521 -5.46 4.44 16.33
C ALA A 521 -6.11 3.67 15.17
N PRO A 522 -6.45 4.34 14.05
CA PRO A 522 -7.19 3.73 12.93
C PRO A 522 -6.42 2.59 12.25
N GLU A 523 -5.08 2.61 12.30
CA GLU A 523 -4.22 1.54 11.78
C GLU A 523 -4.35 0.22 12.56
N MET A 524 -4.73 0.28 13.84
CA MET A 524 -4.90 -0.89 14.70
C MET A 524 -6.27 -1.56 14.52
N LEU A 525 -7.31 -0.82 14.10
CA LEU A 525 -8.64 -1.36 13.85
C LEU A 525 -8.67 -2.47 12.77
N TYR A 526 -7.73 -2.44 11.83
CA TYR A 526 -7.61 -3.45 10.76
C TYR A 526 -6.76 -4.68 11.14
N ARG A 527 -6.04 -4.63 12.28
CA ARG A 527 -5.12 -5.68 12.73
C ARG A 527 -5.54 -6.36 14.04
N LEU A 528 -6.50 -5.78 14.74
CA LEU A 528 -7.05 -6.34 15.97
C LEU A 528 -8.05 -7.44 15.63
N HIS A 529 -7.68 -8.67 15.92
CA HIS A 529 -8.59 -9.83 15.89
C HIS A 529 -9.17 -10.07 17.29
N THR A 530 -10.23 -10.88 17.36
CA THR A 530 -10.83 -11.29 18.63
C THR A 530 -9.84 -12.08 19.48
N LEU A 531 -10.03 -12.07 20.80
CA LEU A 531 -9.18 -12.80 21.77
C LEU A 531 -9.11 -14.31 21.45
N SER A 532 -10.17 -14.88 20.88
CA SER A 532 -10.26 -16.28 20.45
C SER A 532 -9.45 -16.61 19.19
N GLN A 533 -9.17 -15.61 18.34
CA GLN A 533 -8.37 -15.79 17.11
C GLN A 533 -6.88 -15.45 17.32
N CYS A 534 -6.50 -15.01 18.53
CA CYS A 534 -5.12 -14.64 18.85
C CYS A 534 -4.20 -15.86 18.92
N LYS A 535 -3.07 -15.79 18.20
CA LYS A 535 -2.06 -16.87 18.16
C LYS A 535 -0.99 -16.76 19.27
N LEU A 536 -1.04 -15.72 20.11
CA LEU A 536 -0.08 -15.54 21.19
C LEU A 536 -0.32 -16.53 22.34
N PRO A 537 0.73 -17.08 22.99
CA PRO A 537 0.58 -18.10 24.03
C PRO A 537 -0.21 -17.65 25.26
N ARG A 538 -0.05 -16.38 25.68
CA ARG A 538 -0.63 -15.84 26.91
C ARG A 538 -2.12 -15.48 26.76
N SER A 539 -2.51 -14.94 25.61
CA SER A 539 -3.92 -14.73 25.27
C SER A 539 -4.71 -16.05 25.16
N ARG A 540 -4.10 -17.14 24.66
CA ARG A 540 -4.70 -18.49 24.70
C ARG A 540 -4.92 -19.02 26.12
N MET A 541 -3.98 -18.75 27.04
CA MET A 541 -4.17 -19.04 28.46
C MET A 541 -5.35 -18.28 29.07
N LEU A 542 -5.55 -17.01 28.71
CA LEU A 542 -6.68 -16.20 29.18
C LEU A 542 -8.02 -16.69 28.63
N VAL A 543 -8.06 -17.11 27.36
CA VAL A 543 -9.26 -17.73 26.76
C VAL A 543 -9.60 -19.02 27.50
N ASN A 544 -8.63 -19.90 27.74
CA ASN A 544 -8.85 -21.14 28.47
C ASN A 544 -9.29 -20.93 29.94
N LYS A 545 -8.83 -19.86 30.59
CA LYS A 545 -9.29 -19.47 31.94
C LYS A 545 -10.72 -18.91 31.98
N ARG A 546 -11.26 -18.43 30.85
CA ARG A 546 -12.67 -17.96 30.77
C ARG A 546 -13.67 -19.09 30.53
N TYR A 547 -13.19 -20.25 30.07
CA TYR A 547 -14.00 -21.45 29.84
C TYR A 547 -13.86 -22.50 30.96
N GLN A 548 -13.17 -22.16 32.05
CA GLN A 548 -13.22 -22.83 33.35
C GLN A 548 -14.05 -21.98 34.30
#